data_AF-A0A485KY18-F1
#
_entry.id   AF-A0A485KY18-F1
#
_cell.length_a   1.000
_cell.length_b   1.000
_cell.length_c   1.000
_cell.angle_alpha   90.00
_cell.angle_beta   90.00
_cell.angle_gamma   90.00
#
_symmetry.space_group_name_H-M   'P 1'
#
loop_
_entity.id
_entity.type
_entity.pdbx_description
1 polymer ?
#
loop_
_entity_poly.entity_id
_entity_poly.type
_entity_poly.pdbx_seq_one_letter_code
_entity_poly.pdbx_strand_id
1 'polypeptide(L)'
;MSILRRALLAALYFVAARATVLSVTVFPNGESTGGVQVDLTPVDVPSGRILAVYLSTLVKVDGVYTDETKSSTQDIADRVYTGQGRLVESFDDLAENDRLYVVAPNLLFVWPFVEMGHRVLIESPQSPTGKPIVLESFSDSPRVFLIHDFFTNDEADTVIERILAIDDEDFKLKRSTVGHDSSIGLKSNVRTSENAYDSQSDVAISLMKRSFDLLGIGAFQQGMADGLQLLRYQPKQAYIPHHDWFDIGTTEGFNWDPKANGANRFATVFLYLSNVTRGGQTVFPRADMPPGFDHPIAPTDNDMPGFEKGTWEYKMVQQCYSKMASYPRKTHAVLFYNQKGNGRRSIAMHDGLTAITSLAGELDVMSEHGGCPVVEGTKWAANLWVWNKSDRTHHPEVSLSFQNHLATAVDVYWSETMMFRLQGGEKLEGQISYGGQWSFRDADTGNVLLQHRLDMRVPSPQWISLPRQPTDAQALPADGVTTFEEVFATDKYIKEEL
;
A
#
# COMPACT_ATOMS: atom_id res chain seq x y z
N MET A 1 14.46 4.26 -71.41
CA MET A 1 14.78 3.26 -70.35
C MET A 1 14.93 3.83 -68.93
N SER A 2 14.84 5.15 -68.68
CA SER A 2 15.01 5.69 -67.31
C SER A 2 13.72 6.09 -66.57
N ILE A 3 12.57 6.15 -67.26
CA ILE A 3 11.29 6.53 -66.62
C ILE A 3 10.55 5.29 -66.08
N LEU A 4 10.64 4.13 -66.75
CA LEU A 4 10.04 2.87 -66.26
C LEU A 4 10.76 2.28 -65.03
N ARG A 5 12.03 2.60 -64.78
CA ARG A 5 12.77 2.13 -63.59
C ARG A 5 12.46 2.93 -62.32
N ARG A 6 11.95 4.16 -62.44
CA ARG A 6 11.52 4.96 -61.28
C ARG A 6 10.09 4.63 -60.84
N ALA A 7 9.23 4.18 -61.77
CA ALA A 7 7.90 3.69 -61.44
C ALA A 7 7.94 2.32 -60.73
N LEU A 8 8.91 1.45 -61.07
CA LEU A 8 9.04 0.13 -60.42
C LEU A 8 9.69 0.18 -59.02
N LEU A 9 10.49 1.21 -58.69
CA LEU A 9 11.00 1.41 -57.32
C LEU A 9 9.99 2.11 -56.40
N ALA A 10 9.06 2.91 -56.94
CA ALA A 10 7.96 3.49 -56.17
C ALA A 10 6.84 2.46 -55.88
N ALA A 11 6.73 1.40 -56.70
CA ALA A 11 5.76 0.32 -56.51
C ALA A 11 6.23 -0.80 -55.57
N LEU A 12 7.47 -0.75 -55.06
CA LEU A 12 7.99 -1.70 -54.06
C LEU A 12 8.10 -1.13 -52.63
N TYR A 13 7.70 0.12 -52.41
CA TYR A 13 7.62 0.74 -51.07
C TYR A 13 6.18 0.93 -50.57
N PHE A 14 5.19 0.34 -51.24
CA PHE A 14 3.93 -0.03 -50.62
C PHE A 14 4.02 -1.50 -50.21
N VAL A 15 4.94 -1.80 -49.29
CA VAL A 15 4.61 -2.83 -48.30
C VAL A 15 3.42 -2.21 -47.57
N ALA A 16 2.22 -2.70 -47.86
CA ALA A 16 1.11 -2.50 -46.96
C ALA A 16 1.60 -3.03 -45.61
N ALA A 17 2.10 -2.14 -44.76
CA ALA A 17 2.21 -2.40 -43.35
C ALA A 17 0.78 -2.77 -42.97
N ARG A 18 0.50 -4.07 -42.85
CA ARG A 18 -0.70 -4.51 -42.15
C ARG A 18 -0.57 -3.80 -40.82
N ALA A 19 -1.44 -2.82 -40.58
CA ALA A 19 -1.52 -2.19 -39.28
C ALA A 19 -1.60 -3.34 -38.29
N THR A 20 -0.64 -3.42 -37.38
CA THR A 20 -0.68 -4.43 -36.32
C THR A 20 -1.97 -4.17 -35.56
N VAL A 21 -2.92 -5.09 -35.67
CA VAL A 21 -4.17 -5.07 -34.90
C VAL A 21 -3.97 -6.05 -33.75
N LEU A 22 -4.22 -5.60 -32.53
CA LEU A 22 -4.26 -6.44 -31.34
C LEU A 22 -5.70 -6.59 -30.88
N SER A 23 -6.17 -7.83 -30.71
CA SER A 23 -7.47 -8.08 -30.10
C SER A 23 -7.31 -8.19 -28.59
N VAL A 24 -7.99 -7.33 -27.82
CA VAL A 24 -7.88 -7.26 -26.35
C VAL A 24 -9.27 -7.31 -25.72
N THR A 25 -9.36 -7.75 -24.46
CA THR A 25 -10.59 -7.72 -23.69
C THR A 25 -10.52 -6.69 -22.57
N VAL A 26 -11.44 -5.73 -22.59
CA VAL A 26 -11.46 -4.60 -21.64
C VAL A 26 -12.48 -4.84 -20.55
N PHE A 27 -12.06 -4.68 -19.30
CA PHE A 27 -12.85 -4.87 -18.09
C PHE A 27 -12.88 -3.60 -17.25
N PRO A 28 -13.97 -3.37 -16.48
CA PRO A 28 -13.92 -2.45 -15.35
C PRO A 28 -12.82 -2.85 -14.36
N ASN A 29 -12.23 -1.87 -13.67
CA ASN A 29 -11.21 -2.09 -12.64
C ASN A 29 -11.59 -3.22 -11.66
N GLY A 30 -10.78 -4.26 -11.62
CA GLY A 30 -10.98 -5.42 -10.75
C GLY A 30 -11.99 -6.47 -11.23
N GLU A 31 -12.63 -6.35 -12.39
CA GLU A 31 -13.60 -7.35 -12.86
C GLU A 31 -12.98 -8.41 -13.77
N SER A 32 -13.46 -9.65 -13.68
CA SER A 32 -12.97 -10.74 -14.53
C SER A 32 -14.00 -11.26 -15.53
N THR A 33 -15.25 -10.83 -15.41
CA THR A 33 -16.36 -11.25 -16.26
C THR A 33 -17.02 -10.03 -16.90
N GLY A 34 -17.75 -10.24 -18.01
CA GLY A 34 -18.46 -9.15 -18.68
C GLY A 34 -17.56 -8.15 -19.42
N GLY A 35 -16.33 -8.54 -19.77
CA GLY A 35 -15.43 -7.70 -20.55
C GLY A 35 -15.86 -7.54 -22.01
N VAL A 36 -15.42 -6.45 -22.64
CA VAL A 36 -15.73 -6.08 -24.03
C VAL A 36 -14.50 -6.35 -24.89
N GLN A 37 -14.66 -7.11 -25.97
CA GLN A 37 -13.60 -7.32 -26.97
C GLN A 37 -13.42 -6.06 -27.81
N VAL A 38 -12.17 -5.64 -27.99
CA VAL A 38 -11.79 -4.42 -28.73
C VAL A 38 -10.56 -4.75 -29.57
N ASP A 39 -10.60 -4.39 -30.85
CA ASP A 39 -9.44 -4.44 -31.73
C ASP A 39 -8.74 -3.08 -31.71
N LEU A 40 -7.46 -3.07 -31.33
CA LEU A 40 -6.64 -1.86 -31.20
C LEU A 40 -5.54 -1.82 -32.25
N THR A 41 -5.31 -0.64 -32.82
CA THR A 41 -4.16 -0.32 -33.67
C THR A 41 -3.27 0.73 -32.99
N PRO A 42 -2.04 0.96 -33.47
CA PRO A 42 -1.18 2.02 -32.93
C PRO A 42 -1.81 3.42 -32.97
N VAL A 43 -2.75 3.66 -33.89
CA VAL A 43 -3.47 4.94 -34.00
C VAL A 43 -4.47 5.13 -32.85
N ASP A 44 -5.01 4.04 -32.31
CA ASP A 44 -5.95 4.05 -31.18
C ASP A 44 -5.24 4.24 -29.83
N VAL A 45 -3.93 4.01 -29.78
CA VAL A 45 -3.10 4.08 -28.55
C VAL A 45 -1.94 5.08 -28.69
N PRO A 46 -2.23 6.38 -28.95
CA PRO A 46 -1.19 7.41 -29.01
C PRO A 46 -0.57 7.69 -27.63
N SER A 47 -1.28 7.37 -26.55
CA SER A 47 -0.78 7.29 -25.17
C SER A 47 -1.77 6.49 -24.30
N GLY A 48 -1.31 5.99 -23.16
CA GLY A 48 -2.15 5.31 -22.17
C GLY A 48 -3.37 6.12 -21.73
N ARG A 49 -3.21 7.44 -21.53
CA ARG A 49 -4.33 8.32 -21.16
C ARG A 49 -5.37 8.44 -22.26
N ILE A 50 -4.94 8.56 -23.53
CA ILE A 50 -5.88 8.64 -24.65
C ILE A 50 -6.61 7.30 -24.83
N LEU A 51 -5.90 6.17 -24.65
CA LEU A 51 -6.51 4.85 -24.63
C LEU A 51 -7.56 4.74 -23.51
N ALA A 52 -7.25 5.20 -22.29
CA ALA A 52 -8.20 5.18 -21.18
C ALA A 52 -9.50 5.94 -21.51
N VAL A 53 -9.39 7.12 -22.11
CA VAL A 53 -10.54 7.93 -22.56
C VAL A 53 -11.33 7.19 -23.63
N TYR A 54 -10.66 6.62 -24.63
CA TYR A 54 -11.31 5.85 -25.70
C TYR A 54 -12.07 4.64 -25.14
N LEU A 55 -11.42 3.82 -24.30
CA LEU A 55 -12.03 2.63 -23.71
C LEU A 55 -13.20 2.95 -22.76
N SER A 56 -13.19 4.14 -22.14
CA SER A 56 -14.32 4.62 -21.32
C SER A 56 -15.60 4.87 -22.13
N THR A 57 -15.50 4.95 -23.46
CA THR A 57 -16.69 5.01 -24.35
C THR A 57 -17.32 3.64 -24.59
N LEU A 58 -16.59 2.56 -24.30
CA LEU A 58 -16.98 1.17 -24.57
C LEU A 58 -17.34 0.41 -23.29
N VAL A 59 -16.67 0.73 -22.18
CA VAL A 59 -16.87 0.10 -20.88
C VAL A 59 -17.30 1.18 -19.88
N LYS A 60 -18.35 0.89 -19.10
CA LYS A 60 -18.80 1.78 -18.03
C LYS A 60 -17.69 1.94 -16.99
N VAL A 61 -17.31 3.19 -16.74
CA VAL A 61 -16.36 3.54 -15.70
C VAL A 61 -17.10 4.24 -14.58
N ASP A 62 -17.17 3.60 -13.42
CA ASP A 62 -17.65 4.23 -12.20
C ASP A 62 -16.45 4.83 -11.44
N GLY A 63 -16.51 6.13 -11.15
CA GLY A 63 -15.57 6.91 -10.33
C GLY A 63 -16.16 7.28 -8.97
N VAL A 64 -15.54 8.23 -8.27
CA VAL A 64 -16.05 8.79 -7.00
C VAL A 64 -17.26 9.72 -7.23
N TYR A 65 -17.99 10.09 -6.18
CA TYR A 65 -19.03 11.09 -6.29
C TYR A 65 -18.45 12.42 -6.77
N THR A 66 -19.01 12.95 -7.85
CA THR A 66 -18.60 14.24 -8.44
C THR A 66 -19.51 15.40 -8.03
N ASP A 67 -20.63 15.10 -7.34
CA ASP A 67 -21.63 16.07 -6.91
C ASP A 67 -22.00 15.90 -5.43
N GLU A 68 -22.46 16.98 -4.80
CA GLU A 68 -22.89 16.99 -3.39
C GLU A 68 -24.12 16.11 -3.14
N THR A 69 -24.87 15.79 -4.20
CA THR A 69 -26.05 14.93 -4.16
C THR A 69 -25.72 13.44 -4.16
N LYS A 70 -24.43 13.07 -4.26
CA LYS A 70 -23.94 11.68 -4.29
C LYS A 70 -24.65 10.82 -5.35
N SER A 71 -25.04 11.43 -6.47
CA SER A 71 -25.93 10.84 -7.48
C SER A 71 -25.21 10.40 -8.74
N SER A 72 -24.14 11.10 -9.14
CA SER A 72 -23.35 10.74 -10.31
C SER A 72 -22.08 9.98 -9.90
N THR A 73 -21.87 8.84 -10.56
CA THR A 73 -20.63 8.05 -10.41
C THR A 73 -20.00 7.72 -11.75
N GLN A 74 -20.62 8.05 -12.89
CA GLN A 74 -20.00 7.76 -14.18
C GLN A 74 -18.86 8.74 -14.42
N ASP A 75 -17.67 8.22 -14.70
CA ASP A 75 -16.45 8.99 -14.90
C ASP A 75 -15.74 8.54 -16.19
N ILE A 76 -14.64 9.19 -16.53
CA ILE A 76 -13.76 8.83 -17.64
C ILE A 76 -12.45 8.34 -17.04
N ALA A 77 -12.03 7.13 -17.39
CA ALA A 77 -10.76 6.58 -16.94
C ALA A 77 -9.57 7.42 -17.39
N ASP A 78 -8.57 7.55 -16.53
CA ASP A 78 -7.30 8.24 -16.81
C ASP A 78 -6.13 7.26 -16.98
N ARG A 79 -6.32 5.99 -16.57
CA ARG A 79 -5.31 4.93 -16.62
C ARG A 79 -5.89 3.62 -17.15
N VAL A 80 -5.04 2.84 -17.80
CA VAL A 80 -5.31 1.46 -18.22
C VAL A 80 -4.20 0.56 -17.69
N TYR A 81 -4.57 -0.56 -17.08
CA TYR A 81 -3.63 -1.58 -16.64
C TYR A 81 -3.80 -2.87 -17.44
N THR A 82 -2.71 -3.57 -17.72
CA THR A 82 -2.74 -4.92 -18.29
C THR A 82 -3.15 -5.96 -17.25
N GLY A 83 -3.43 -7.19 -17.67
CA GLY A 83 -3.75 -8.31 -16.78
C GLY A 83 -2.60 -8.73 -15.88
N GLN A 84 -1.40 -8.22 -16.16
CA GLN A 84 -0.16 -8.39 -15.44
C GLN A 84 0.11 -7.18 -14.53
N GLY A 85 -0.87 -6.28 -14.36
CA GLY A 85 -0.80 -5.12 -13.46
C GLY A 85 0.17 -4.04 -13.90
N ARG A 86 0.56 -4.00 -15.18
CA ARG A 86 1.44 -2.96 -15.72
C ARG A 86 0.59 -1.81 -16.24
N LEU A 87 0.98 -0.58 -15.91
CA LEU A 87 0.40 0.61 -16.49
C LEU A 87 0.71 0.64 -17.99
N VAL A 88 -0.32 0.82 -18.82
CA VAL A 88 -0.16 0.98 -20.27
C VAL A 88 0.18 2.44 -20.54
N GLU A 89 1.34 2.71 -21.13
CA GLU A 89 1.77 4.04 -21.54
C GLU A 89 1.70 4.22 -23.06
N SER A 90 1.85 3.14 -23.82
CA SER A 90 1.92 3.11 -25.29
C SER A 90 1.35 1.81 -25.88
N PHE A 91 1.22 1.75 -27.21
CA PHE A 91 0.79 0.53 -27.92
C PHE A 91 1.75 -0.64 -27.71
N ASP A 92 3.05 -0.38 -27.50
CA ASP A 92 4.08 -1.42 -27.36
C ASP A 92 3.98 -2.17 -26.02
N ASP A 93 3.20 -1.65 -25.06
CA ASP A 93 2.93 -2.30 -23.78
C ASP A 93 1.84 -3.40 -23.88
N LEU A 94 1.18 -3.50 -25.05
CA LEU A 94 0.05 -4.38 -25.28
C LEU A 94 0.45 -5.66 -26.02
N ALA A 95 -0.26 -6.75 -25.73
CA ALA A 95 -0.15 -8.02 -26.41
C ALA A 95 -1.52 -8.55 -26.88
N GLU A 96 -1.48 -9.48 -27.84
CA GLU A 96 -2.67 -10.16 -28.35
C GLU A 96 -3.36 -10.95 -27.23
N ASN A 97 -4.68 -10.81 -27.12
CA ASN A 97 -5.54 -11.34 -26.06
C ASN A 97 -5.30 -10.74 -24.66
N ASP A 98 -4.67 -9.57 -24.56
CA ASP A 98 -4.51 -8.93 -23.26
C ASP A 98 -5.85 -8.61 -22.60
N ARG A 99 -5.85 -8.72 -21.27
CA ARG A 99 -6.94 -8.24 -20.43
C ARG A 99 -6.58 -6.83 -19.98
N LEU A 100 -7.40 -5.85 -20.32
CA LEU A 100 -7.17 -4.45 -19.97
C LEU A 100 -8.17 -3.98 -18.91
N TYR A 101 -7.70 -3.15 -17.99
CA TYR A 101 -8.47 -2.67 -16.84
C TYR A 101 -8.50 -1.16 -16.85
N VAL A 102 -9.68 -0.58 -17.08
CA VAL A 102 -9.88 0.87 -17.06
C VAL A 102 -10.07 1.35 -15.62
N VAL A 103 -9.24 2.30 -15.19
CA VAL A 103 -9.22 2.84 -13.81
C VAL A 103 -9.56 4.32 -13.85
N ALA A 104 -10.55 4.72 -13.04
CA ALA A 104 -11.00 6.10 -12.93
C ALA A 104 -9.99 6.98 -12.15
N PRO A 105 -10.01 8.31 -12.37
CA PRO A 105 -9.34 9.25 -11.49
C PRO A 105 -9.68 9.02 -10.02
N ASN A 106 -8.72 9.26 -9.13
CA ASN A 106 -8.86 9.07 -7.68
C ASN A 106 -9.18 7.64 -7.20
N LEU A 107 -9.17 6.65 -8.10
CA LEU A 107 -9.24 5.23 -7.75
C LEU A 107 -7.90 4.54 -8.03
N LEU A 108 -7.60 3.55 -7.20
CA LEU A 108 -6.42 2.70 -7.34
C LEU A 108 -6.77 1.43 -8.15
N PHE A 109 -5.77 0.87 -8.81
CA PHE A 109 -5.89 -0.42 -9.47
C PHE A 109 -6.20 -1.53 -8.45
N VAL A 110 -7.14 -2.42 -8.80
CA VAL A 110 -7.51 -3.58 -7.98
C VAL A 110 -7.27 -4.83 -8.82
N TRP A 111 -6.49 -5.78 -8.31
CA TRP A 111 -6.26 -7.05 -8.99
C TRP A 111 -7.59 -7.78 -9.26
N PRO A 112 -7.82 -8.29 -10.48
CA PRO A 112 -8.97 -9.13 -10.80
C PRO A 112 -8.85 -10.53 -10.18
N PHE A 113 -9.96 -11.12 -9.75
CA PHE A 113 -10.03 -12.57 -9.49
C PHE A 113 -10.34 -13.27 -10.81
N VAL A 114 -9.34 -13.71 -11.57
CA VAL A 114 -9.58 -14.29 -12.91
C VAL A 114 -10.25 -15.65 -12.79
N GLU A 115 -9.62 -16.54 -12.04
CA GLU A 115 -10.13 -17.84 -11.65
C GLU A 115 -9.33 -18.33 -10.43
N MET A 116 -9.84 -19.35 -9.74
CA MET A 116 -9.13 -19.92 -8.60
C MET A 116 -7.74 -20.44 -9.00
N GLY A 117 -6.70 -20.06 -8.25
CA GLY A 117 -5.33 -20.47 -8.52
C GLY A 117 -4.65 -19.74 -9.69
N HIS A 118 -5.32 -18.77 -10.34
CA HIS A 118 -4.67 -17.91 -11.33
C HIS A 118 -3.50 -17.17 -10.70
N ARG A 119 -2.36 -17.11 -11.41
CA ARG A 119 -1.12 -16.51 -10.92
C ARG A 119 -0.62 -15.40 -11.83
N VAL A 120 -0.21 -14.30 -11.20
CA VAL A 120 0.55 -13.23 -11.85
C VAL A 120 1.93 -13.09 -11.18
N LEU A 121 2.92 -12.74 -11.99
CA LEU A 121 4.30 -12.51 -11.55
C LEU A 121 4.56 -11.01 -11.51
N ILE A 122 4.96 -10.50 -10.34
CA ILE A 122 5.15 -9.07 -10.09
C ILE A 122 6.63 -8.85 -9.78
N GLU A 123 7.28 -8.06 -10.63
CA GLU A 123 8.66 -7.64 -10.40
C GLU A 123 8.69 -6.56 -9.33
N SER A 124 9.57 -6.71 -8.34
CA SER A 124 9.84 -5.68 -7.34
C SER A 124 11.34 -5.49 -7.22
N PRO A 125 11.87 -4.25 -7.41
CA PRO A 125 13.27 -3.94 -7.15
C PRO A 125 13.70 -4.18 -5.69
N GLN A 126 12.74 -4.30 -4.79
CA GLN A 126 12.93 -4.55 -3.36
C GLN A 126 12.86 -6.04 -3.01
N SER A 127 12.67 -6.94 -4.00
CA SER A 127 12.50 -8.37 -3.76
C SER A 127 13.75 -8.99 -3.12
N PRO A 128 13.65 -9.56 -1.91
CA PRO A 128 14.78 -10.19 -1.21
C PRO A 128 15.07 -11.60 -1.73
N THR A 129 14.16 -12.18 -2.52
CA THR A 129 14.21 -13.59 -2.94
C THR A 129 14.97 -13.78 -4.25
N GLY A 130 15.28 -12.67 -4.95
CA GLY A 130 15.80 -12.70 -6.33
C GLY A 130 14.80 -13.27 -7.35
N LYS A 131 13.52 -13.39 -6.96
CA LYS A 131 12.42 -13.88 -7.80
C LYS A 131 11.28 -12.86 -7.82
N PRO A 132 10.41 -12.91 -8.84
CA PRO A 132 9.18 -12.14 -8.85
C PRO A 132 8.26 -12.59 -7.70
N ILE A 133 7.50 -11.65 -7.16
CA ILE A 133 6.41 -11.95 -6.23
C ILE A 133 5.32 -12.69 -7.01
N VAL A 134 4.81 -13.79 -6.46
CA VAL A 134 3.71 -14.53 -7.08
C VAL A 134 2.42 -14.22 -6.34
N LEU A 135 1.47 -13.59 -7.03
CA LEU A 135 0.13 -13.33 -6.52
C LEU A 135 -0.83 -14.38 -7.09
N GLU A 136 -1.49 -15.15 -6.22
CA GLU A 136 -2.38 -16.25 -6.58
C GLU A 136 -3.81 -15.98 -6.12
N SER A 137 -4.77 -16.03 -7.05
CA SER A 137 -6.20 -15.85 -6.76
C SER A 137 -6.73 -16.93 -5.81
N PHE A 138 -7.36 -16.52 -4.71
CA PHE A 138 -7.88 -17.42 -3.68
C PHE A 138 -9.39 -17.30 -3.47
N SER A 139 -9.93 -16.08 -3.49
CA SER A 139 -11.37 -15.85 -3.42
C SER A 139 -11.74 -14.55 -4.12
N ASP A 140 -12.92 -14.53 -4.72
CA ASP A 140 -13.49 -13.32 -5.32
C ASP A 140 -14.26 -12.47 -4.30
N SER A 141 -14.91 -13.10 -3.32
CA SER A 141 -15.69 -12.39 -2.30
C SER A 141 -15.62 -12.99 -0.89
N PRO A 142 -14.83 -12.40 0.03
CA PRO A 142 -13.96 -11.24 -0.16
C PRO A 142 -12.90 -11.49 -1.22
N ARG A 143 -12.40 -10.40 -1.80
CA ARG A 143 -11.28 -10.50 -2.74
C ARG A 143 -10.01 -10.77 -1.99
N VAL A 144 -9.52 -12.00 -2.11
CA VAL A 144 -8.35 -12.50 -1.40
C VAL A 144 -7.40 -13.19 -2.36
N PHE A 145 -6.11 -12.93 -2.17
CA PHE A 145 -5.02 -13.57 -2.88
C PHE A 145 -4.01 -14.14 -1.89
N LEU A 146 -3.44 -15.30 -2.22
CA LEU A 146 -2.24 -15.80 -1.57
C LEU A 146 -1.03 -15.14 -2.23
N ILE A 147 -0.03 -14.78 -1.43
CA ILE A 147 1.20 -14.18 -1.91
C ILE A 147 2.37 -15.10 -1.57
N HIS A 148 3.16 -15.43 -2.59
CA HIS A 148 4.39 -16.20 -2.46
C HIS A 148 5.60 -15.37 -2.84
N ASP A 149 6.76 -15.74 -2.30
CA ASP A 149 8.05 -15.08 -2.53
C ASP A 149 8.05 -13.57 -2.18
N PHE A 150 7.13 -13.13 -1.30
CA PHE A 150 7.04 -11.73 -0.87
C PHE A 150 8.19 -11.33 0.06
N PHE A 151 8.53 -12.16 1.04
CA PHE A 151 9.57 -11.91 2.06
C PHE A 151 10.29 -13.20 2.46
N THR A 152 11.47 -13.09 3.07
CA THR A 152 12.30 -14.25 3.45
C THR A 152 12.13 -14.64 4.92
N ASN A 153 12.66 -15.82 5.28
CA ASN A 153 12.77 -16.21 6.69
C ASN A 153 13.64 -15.22 7.48
N ASP A 154 14.75 -14.76 6.89
CA ASP A 154 15.68 -13.84 7.52
C ASP A 154 15.02 -12.48 7.78
N GLU A 155 14.23 -11.95 6.85
CA GLU A 155 13.47 -10.72 7.08
C GLU A 155 12.44 -10.92 8.20
N ALA A 156 11.75 -12.06 8.22
CA ALA A 156 10.78 -12.39 9.26
C ALA A 156 11.43 -12.44 10.66
N ASP A 157 12.60 -13.07 10.78
CA ASP A 157 13.34 -13.15 12.04
C ASP A 157 13.89 -11.78 12.43
N THR A 158 14.43 -11.01 11.46
CA THR A 158 14.96 -9.66 11.69
C THR A 158 13.92 -8.71 12.29
N VAL A 159 12.69 -8.70 11.75
CA VAL A 159 11.63 -7.82 12.31
C VAL A 159 11.15 -8.27 13.69
N ILE A 160 11.12 -9.59 13.95
CA ILE A 160 10.78 -10.14 15.27
C ILE A 160 11.86 -9.76 16.29
N GLU A 161 13.14 -10.02 15.99
CA GLU A 161 14.28 -9.73 16.85
C GLU A 161 14.34 -8.24 17.19
N ARG A 162 14.17 -7.38 16.18
CA ARG A 162 14.15 -5.94 16.37
C ARG A 162 13.08 -5.53 17.38
N ILE A 163 11.84 -5.97 17.21
CA ILE A 163 10.74 -5.56 18.10
C ILE A 163 10.88 -6.12 19.51
N LEU A 164 11.45 -7.32 19.66
CA LEU A 164 11.80 -7.85 20.97
C LEU A 164 12.90 -7.04 21.67
N ALA A 165 13.76 -6.35 20.90
CA ALA A 165 14.80 -5.48 21.41
C ALA A 165 14.35 -4.03 21.68
N ILE A 166 13.16 -3.62 21.22
CA ILE A 166 12.63 -2.28 21.54
C ILE A 166 12.24 -2.24 23.02
N ASP A 167 12.95 -1.41 23.78
CA ASP A 167 12.72 -1.13 25.19
C ASP A 167 11.98 0.18 25.45
N ASP A 168 11.97 1.09 24.46
CA ASP A 168 11.20 2.32 24.48
C ASP A 168 9.71 2.03 24.74
N GLU A 169 9.18 2.61 25.81
CA GLU A 169 7.80 2.39 26.22
C GLU A 169 6.85 2.68 25.07
N ASP A 170 7.02 3.73 24.26
CA ASP A 170 6.02 4.10 23.26
C ASP A 170 5.98 3.13 22.06
N PHE A 171 7.04 2.37 21.83
CA PHE A 171 7.21 1.52 20.64
C PHE A 171 7.34 0.02 20.93
N LYS A 172 7.58 -0.36 22.19
CA LYS A 172 7.74 -1.78 22.55
C LYS A 172 6.44 -2.57 22.39
N LEU A 173 6.60 -3.89 22.36
CA LEU A 173 5.48 -4.83 22.32
C LEU A 173 4.56 -4.64 23.54
N LYS A 174 3.30 -4.28 23.29
CA LYS A 174 2.29 -4.03 24.32
C LYS A 174 0.98 -4.73 23.99
N ARG A 175 0.16 -4.98 25.01
CA ARG A 175 -1.21 -5.47 24.81
C ARG A 175 -1.99 -4.51 23.90
N SER A 176 -2.61 -5.04 22.86
CA SER A 176 -3.29 -4.21 21.86
C SER A 176 -4.53 -3.49 22.42
N THR A 177 -4.73 -2.27 21.95
CA THR A 177 -5.97 -1.48 22.06
C THR A 177 -6.78 -1.62 20.77
N VAL A 178 -8.06 -1.23 20.80
CA VAL A 178 -8.92 -1.11 19.61
C VAL A 178 -9.26 0.37 19.40
N GLY A 179 -9.18 0.86 18.16
CA GLY A 179 -9.58 2.22 17.79
C GLY A 179 -8.44 3.15 17.35
N HIS A 180 -8.84 4.24 16.69
CA HIS A 180 -7.99 5.32 16.16
C HIS A 180 -7.47 6.26 17.25
N ASP A 181 -8.12 6.29 18.42
CA ASP A 181 -7.74 7.13 19.54
C ASP A 181 -6.91 6.35 20.56
N SER A 182 -5.58 6.39 20.41
CA SER A 182 -4.63 5.79 21.34
C SER A 182 -4.64 6.43 22.74
N SER A 183 -5.36 7.54 22.93
CA SER A 183 -5.45 8.24 24.22
C SER A 183 -6.33 7.51 25.23
N ILE A 184 -7.19 6.59 24.78
CA ILE A 184 -8.06 5.80 25.65
C ILE A 184 -7.48 4.38 25.73
N GLY A 185 -6.49 4.18 26.60
CA GLY A 185 -5.78 2.91 26.86
C GLY A 185 -6.63 1.76 27.40
N LEU A 186 -7.86 1.57 26.91
CA LEU A 186 -8.74 0.47 27.24
C LEU A 186 -8.17 -0.81 26.61
N LYS A 187 -7.52 -1.62 27.47
CA LYS A 187 -7.12 -2.99 27.15
C LYS A 187 -8.32 -3.74 26.59
N SER A 188 -8.23 -4.21 25.36
CA SER A 188 -9.34 -4.94 24.74
C SER A 188 -9.47 -6.33 25.38
N ASN A 189 -10.72 -6.73 25.67
CA ASN A 189 -11.06 -8.10 26.07
C ASN A 189 -11.33 -9.00 24.85
N VAL A 190 -11.37 -8.42 23.64
CA VAL A 190 -11.75 -9.11 22.39
C VAL A 190 -10.62 -9.13 21.34
N ARG A 191 -9.63 -8.24 21.46
CA ARG A 191 -8.31 -8.33 20.84
C ARG A 191 -7.30 -8.59 21.95
N THR A 192 -6.84 -9.82 22.07
CA THR A 192 -6.01 -10.25 23.20
C THR A 192 -4.53 -10.38 22.87
N SER A 193 -4.13 -10.05 21.63
CA SER A 193 -2.73 -10.04 21.20
C SER A 193 -1.91 -8.88 21.76
N GLU A 194 -0.61 -8.97 21.54
CA GLU A 194 0.32 -7.85 21.67
C GLU A 194 0.69 -7.30 20.30
N ASN A 195 0.94 -6.00 20.19
CA ASN A 195 1.39 -5.34 18.99
C ASN A 195 2.52 -4.32 19.24
N ALA A 196 3.28 -4.07 18.19
CA ALA A 196 4.29 -3.03 18.09
C ALA A 196 4.27 -2.48 16.66
N TYR A 197 4.82 -1.28 16.46
CA TYR A 197 4.91 -0.66 15.15
C TYR A 197 6.36 -0.36 14.81
N ASP A 198 6.72 -0.58 13.54
CA ASP A 198 8.01 -0.18 13.00
C ASP A 198 7.80 0.56 11.67
N SER A 199 8.14 1.84 11.66
CA SER A 199 8.11 2.70 10.47
C SER A 199 9.51 3.16 10.04
N GLN A 200 10.55 2.70 10.73
CA GLN A 200 11.89 3.28 10.63
C GLN A 200 12.95 2.30 10.13
N SER A 201 12.81 0.99 10.38
CA SER A 201 13.82 0.06 9.90
C SER A 201 13.80 -0.11 8.39
N ASP A 202 14.97 -0.37 7.82
CA ASP A 202 15.12 -0.65 6.39
C ASP A 202 14.26 -1.84 5.95
N VAL A 203 14.14 -2.88 6.79
CA VAL A 203 13.28 -4.04 6.51
C VAL A 203 11.80 -3.65 6.50
N ALA A 204 11.33 -2.87 7.47
CA ALA A 204 9.95 -2.39 7.49
C ALA A 204 9.63 -1.50 6.28
N ILE A 205 10.52 -0.57 5.94
CA ILE A 205 10.39 0.31 4.78
C ILE A 205 10.40 -0.50 3.48
N SER A 206 11.28 -1.50 3.34
CA SER A 206 11.32 -2.41 2.19
C SER A 206 10.02 -3.21 2.05
N LEU A 207 9.46 -3.73 3.15
CA LEU A 207 8.18 -4.43 3.17
C LEU A 207 7.01 -3.51 2.73
N MET A 208 6.99 -2.26 3.21
CA MET A 208 6.00 -1.27 2.79
C MET A 208 6.16 -0.86 1.31
N LYS A 209 7.39 -0.70 0.82
CA LYS A 209 7.63 -0.45 -0.62
C LYS A 209 7.16 -1.62 -1.49
N ARG A 210 7.45 -2.86 -1.09
CA ARG A 210 6.97 -4.07 -1.78
C ARG A 210 5.45 -4.18 -1.83
N SER A 211 4.72 -3.69 -0.83
CA SER A 211 3.25 -3.71 -0.90
C SER A 211 2.71 -2.78 -1.99
N PHE A 212 3.41 -1.68 -2.32
CA PHE A 212 3.03 -0.80 -3.41
C PHE A 212 3.34 -1.42 -4.78
N ASP A 213 4.51 -2.05 -4.91
CA ASP A 213 4.86 -2.84 -6.10
C ASP A 213 3.83 -3.96 -6.33
N LEU A 214 3.50 -4.71 -5.28
CA LEU A 214 2.49 -5.76 -5.28
C LEU A 214 1.11 -5.24 -5.72
N LEU A 215 0.70 -4.07 -5.26
CA LEU A 215 -0.61 -3.49 -5.57
C LEU A 215 -0.66 -2.80 -6.94
N GLY A 216 0.48 -2.56 -7.60
CA GLY A 216 0.54 -1.87 -8.89
C GLY A 216 0.09 -0.41 -8.81
N ILE A 217 0.31 0.27 -7.68
CA ILE A 217 -0.20 1.64 -7.41
C ILE A 217 0.87 2.73 -7.53
N GLY A 218 2.00 2.40 -8.15
CA GLY A 218 3.11 3.32 -8.40
C GLY A 218 4.12 3.39 -7.24
N ALA A 219 4.93 4.44 -7.24
CA ALA A 219 5.99 4.61 -6.26
C ALA A 219 5.43 4.70 -4.82
N PHE A 220 6.20 4.17 -3.87
CA PHE A 220 5.87 4.23 -2.45
C PHE A 220 5.63 5.67 -1.97
N GLN A 221 4.52 5.87 -1.28
CA GLN A 221 4.15 7.12 -0.64
C GLN A 221 3.90 6.84 0.84
N GLN A 222 4.71 7.42 1.72
CA GLN A 222 4.61 7.13 3.15
C GLN A 222 3.24 7.47 3.75
N GLY A 223 2.65 8.59 3.36
CA GLY A 223 1.31 8.96 3.85
C GLY A 223 0.20 8.01 3.41
N MET A 224 0.48 7.07 2.50
CA MET A 224 -0.44 6.02 2.07
C MET A 224 -0.17 4.68 2.77
N ALA A 225 0.75 4.60 3.72
CA ALA A 225 1.07 3.38 4.45
C ALA A 225 1.11 3.64 5.95
N ASP A 226 0.43 2.80 6.71
CA ASP A 226 0.72 2.74 8.14
C ASP A 226 2.12 2.15 8.37
N GLY A 227 2.74 2.44 9.51
CA GLY A 227 3.93 1.71 9.94
C GLY A 227 3.65 0.19 10.03
N LEU A 228 4.66 -0.64 9.78
CA LEU A 228 4.54 -2.09 9.85
C LEU A 228 4.09 -2.49 11.27
N GLN A 229 2.86 -3.00 11.40
CA GLN A 229 2.35 -3.46 12.68
C GLN A 229 2.70 -4.93 12.86
N LEU A 230 3.52 -5.28 13.86
CA LEU A 230 3.72 -6.67 14.25
C LEU A 230 2.72 -7.09 15.30
N LEU A 231 2.41 -8.38 15.29
CA LEU A 231 1.46 -9.03 16.16
C LEU A 231 2.06 -10.29 16.77
N ARG A 232 1.92 -10.45 18.08
CA ARG A 232 2.21 -11.71 18.78
C ARG A 232 0.93 -12.26 19.41
N TYR A 233 0.60 -13.51 19.07
CA TYR A 233 -0.47 -14.28 19.70
C TYR A 233 0.14 -15.51 20.39
N GLN A 234 0.02 -15.50 21.71
CA GLN A 234 0.25 -16.65 22.57
C GLN A 234 -0.93 -17.63 22.49
N PRO A 235 -0.78 -18.88 22.99
CA PRO A 235 -1.91 -19.79 23.12
C PRO A 235 -3.13 -19.12 23.75
N LYS A 236 -4.31 -19.40 23.19
CA LYS A 236 -5.62 -18.82 23.52
C LYS A 236 -5.88 -17.39 23.08
N GLN A 237 -4.86 -16.64 22.67
CA GLN A 237 -5.08 -15.29 22.16
C GLN A 237 -5.69 -15.32 20.76
N ALA A 238 -6.54 -14.34 20.49
CA ALA A 238 -7.33 -14.23 19.27
C ALA A 238 -7.62 -12.76 18.96
N TYR A 239 -8.20 -12.54 17.79
CA TYR A 239 -8.78 -11.26 17.42
C TYR A 239 -10.13 -11.53 16.75
N ILE A 240 -11.21 -11.08 17.38
CA ILE A 240 -12.56 -11.18 16.82
C ILE A 240 -12.65 -10.64 15.38
N PRO A 241 -13.65 -11.12 14.61
CA PRO A 241 -13.99 -10.54 13.32
C PRO A 241 -14.14 -9.02 13.37
N HIS A 242 -13.51 -8.33 12.42
CA HIS A 242 -13.55 -6.87 12.26
C HIS A 242 -13.25 -6.52 10.80
N HIS A 243 -13.40 -5.24 10.48
CA HIS A 243 -12.90 -4.64 9.25
C HIS A 243 -11.62 -3.85 9.53
N ASP A 244 -10.72 -3.83 8.55
CA ASP A 244 -9.51 -3.00 8.65
C ASP A 244 -9.77 -1.56 8.25
N TRP A 245 -10.84 -1.31 7.47
CA TRP A 245 -11.32 0.03 7.16
C TRP A 245 -12.11 0.63 8.32
N PHE A 246 -12.26 1.96 8.31
CA PHE A 246 -12.97 2.72 9.33
C PHE A 246 -14.37 3.13 8.88
N ASP A 247 -15.33 3.12 9.79
CA ASP A 247 -16.70 3.58 9.52
C ASP A 247 -16.74 5.08 9.15
N ILE A 248 -17.71 5.45 8.32
CA ILE A 248 -17.94 6.85 7.99
C ILE A 248 -18.31 7.62 9.25
N GLY A 249 -17.61 8.72 9.51
CA GLY A 249 -17.82 9.56 10.70
C GLY A 249 -17.09 9.07 11.96
N THR A 250 -16.13 8.15 11.83
CA THR A 250 -15.27 7.70 12.96
C THR A 250 -14.61 8.86 13.70
N THR A 251 -14.15 9.88 12.98
CA THR A 251 -13.51 11.07 13.55
C THR A 251 -14.15 12.32 12.94
N GLU A 252 -14.58 13.25 13.80
CA GLU A 252 -15.15 14.51 13.34
C GLU A 252 -14.12 15.29 12.50
N GLY A 253 -14.57 15.85 11.37
CA GLY A 253 -13.73 16.61 10.46
C GLY A 253 -12.88 15.79 9.49
N PHE A 254 -12.85 14.45 9.60
CA PHE A 254 -12.18 13.59 8.62
C PHE A 254 -13.17 12.89 7.69
N ASN A 255 -12.88 12.92 6.38
CA ASN A 255 -13.69 12.24 5.37
C ASN A 255 -13.23 10.78 5.20
N TRP A 256 -13.90 9.88 5.92
CA TRP A 256 -13.68 8.43 5.87
C TRP A 256 -14.33 7.70 4.68
N ASP A 257 -15.13 8.40 3.86
CA ASP A 257 -15.91 7.81 2.77
C ASP A 257 -15.11 7.87 1.45
N PRO A 258 -14.48 6.77 0.99
CA PRO A 258 -13.66 6.81 -0.23
C PRO A 258 -14.48 7.18 -1.47
N LYS A 259 -15.79 6.86 -1.45
CA LYS A 259 -16.71 7.21 -2.53
C LYS A 259 -16.98 8.71 -2.60
N ALA A 260 -17.01 9.40 -1.46
CA ALA A 260 -17.06 10.86 -1.41
C ALA A 260 -15.67 11.50 -1.49
N ASN A 261 -14.74 10.84 -2.20
CA ASN A 261 -13.33 11.25 -2.26
C ASN A 261 -12.76 11.47 -0.84
N GLY A 262 -12.96 10.50 0.05
CA GLY A 262 -12.38 10.38 1.39
C GLY A 262 -11.21 9.38 1.44
N ALA A 263 -10.50 9.33 2.56
CA ALA A 263 -9.36 8.45 2.77
C ALA A 263 -9.75 7.30 3.71
N ASN A 264 -9.33 6.09 3.38
CA ASN A 264 -9.51 4.91 4.20
C ASN A 264 -8.49 3.84 3.79
N ARG A 265 -8.33 2.79 4.60
CA ARG A 265 -7.47 1.66 4.23
C ARG A 265 -8.06 0.97 3.00
N PHE A 266 -7.24 0.84 1.98
CA PHE A 266 -7.59 0.30 0.67
C PHE A 266 -7.35 -1.21 0.60
N ALA A 267 -6.21 -1.65 1.11
CA ALA A 267 -5.82 -3.05 1.09
C ALA A 267 -4.99 -3.41 2.32
N THR A 268 -5.02 -4.68 2.69
CA THR A 268 -4.19 -5.25 3.74
C THR A 268 -3.33 -6.36 3.15
N VAL A 269 -2.02 -6.25 3.35
CA VAL A 269 -1.06 -7.33 3.12
C VAL A 269 -0.68 -7.90 4.48
N PHE A 270 -1.15 -9.12 4.77
CA PHE A 270 -0.96 -9.78 6.06
C PHE A 270 0.15 -10.84 5.94
N LEU A 271 1.21 -10.69 6.73
CA LEU A 271 2.40 -11.54 6.72
C LEU A 271 2.34 -12.55 7.87
N TYR A 272 2.65 -13.83 7.59
CA TYR A 272 2.87 -14.84 8.63
C TYR A 272 4.36 -14.98 8.91
N LEU A 273 4.80 -14.47 10.07
CA LEU A 273 6.22 -14.41 10.43
C LEU A 273 6.70 -15.68 11.17
N SER A 274 5.77 -16.55 11.60
CA SER A 274 6.09 -17.85 12.19
C SER A 274 5.19 -18.97 11.65
N ASN A 275 5.66 -20.22 11.78
CA ASN A 275 4.80 -21.39 11.68
C ASN A 275 4.01 -21.52 12.99
N VAL A 276 2.74 -21.93 12.90
CA VAL A 276 1.91 -22.23 14.07
C VAL A 276 1.51 -23.70 14.00
N THR A 277 1.70 -24.42 15.10
CA THR A 277 1.43 -25.86 15.16
C THR A 277 -0.05 -26.16 14.94
N ARG A 278 -0.94 -25.42 15.60
CA ARG A 278 -2.39 -25.61 15.49
C ARG A 278 -3.16 -24.33 15.81
N GLY A 279 -4.19 -24.02 15.01
CA GLY A 279 -4.97 -22.78 15.13
C GLY A 279 -4.26 -21.58 14.51
N GLY A 280 -4.67 -20.36 14.91
CA GLY A 280 -4.03 -19.12 14.46
C GLY A 280 -4.30 -18.69 13.02
N GLN A 281 -5.19 -19.37 12.28
CA GLN A 281 -5.60 -18.98 10.93
C GLN A 281 -6.25 -17.60 10.88
N THR A 282 -6.14 -16.92 9.74
CA THR A 282 -6.90 -15.71 9.46
C THR A 282 -8.20 -16.12 8.78
N VAL A 283 -9.32 -15.94 9.47
CA VAL A 283 -10.67 -16.37 9.02
C VAL A 283 -11.44 -15.20 8.43
N PHE A 284 -12.20 -15.46 7.37
CA PHE A 284 -13.16 -14.54 6.76
C PHE A 284 -14.57 -15.11 6.95
N PRO A 285 -15.27 -14.77 8.06
CA PRO A 285 -16.49 -15.46 8.48
C PRO A 285 -17.68 -15.35 7.50
N ARG A 286 -17.65 -14.37 6.60
CA ARG A 286 -18.69 -14.14 5.59
C ARG A 286 -18.53 -14.99 4.33
N ALA A 287 -17.43 -15.71 4.18
CA ALA A 287 -17.16 -16.57 3.03
C ALA A 287 -16.96 -18.02 3.42
N ASP A 288 -17.29 -18.92 2.51
CA ASP A 288 -17.02 -20.34 2.62
C ASP A 288 -15.74 -20.70 1.86
N MET A 289 -15.08 -21.81 2.23
CA MET A 289 -13.89 -22.26 1.51
C MET A 289 -14.22 -22.56 0.04
N PRO A 290 -13.31 -22.23 -0.89
CA PRO A 290 -13.47 -22.60 -2.29
C PRO A 290 -13.61 -24.12 -2.46
N PRO A 291 -14.39 -24.61 -3.46
CA PRO A 291 -14.50 -26.03 -3.74
C PRO A 291 -13.12 -26.69 -3.95
N GLY A 292 -12.94 -27.89 -3.37
CA GLY A 292 -11.67 -28.64 -3.46
C GLY A 292 -10.63 -28.30 -2.38
N PHE A 293 -10.96 -27.38 -1.46
CA PHE A 293 -10.12 -27.09 -0.30
C PHE A 293 -10.85 -27.49 0.99
N ASP A 294 -10.26 -28.44 1.72
CA ASP A 294 -10.78 -28.88 3.01
C ASP A 294 -10.17 -28.07 4.15
N HIS A 295 -10.95 -27.89 5.20
CA HIS A 295 -10.43 -27.44 6.48
C HIS A 295 -9.59 -28.56 7.13
N PRO A 296 -8.54 -28.19 7.91
CA PRO A 296 -7.99 -29.10 8.90
C PRO A 296 -9.09 -29.61 9.82
N ILE A 297 -8.84 -30.74 10.47
CA ILE A 297 -9.78 -31.30 11.45
C ILE A 297 -9.96 -30.28 12.59
N ALA A 298 -11.21 -29.92 12.86
CA ALA A 298 -11.55 -29.02 13.95
C ALA A 298 -11.11 -29.64 15.30
N PRO A 299 -10.60 -28.83 16.24
CA PRO A 299 -10.17 -29.32 17.55
C PRO A 299 -11.37 -29.85 18.35
N THR A 300 -11.17 -30.95 19.06
CA THR A 300 -12.17 -31.51 19.99
C THR A 300 -12.18 -30.73 21.31
N ASP A 301 -13.14 -31.02 22.19
CA ASP A 301 -13.17 -30.46 23.55
C ASP A 301 -11.85 -30.71 24.31
N ASN A 302 -11.23 -31.87 24.09
CA ASN A 302 -9.97 -32.25 24.72
C ASN A 302 -8.78 -31.47 24.15
N ASP A 303 -8.89 -30.98 22.91
CA ASP A 303 -7.87 -30.18 22.22
C ASP A 303 -7.90 -28.70 22.61
N MET A 304 -8.94 -28.28 23.35
CA MET A 304 -9.17 -26.90 23.75
C MET A 304 -9.12 -26.70 25.27
N PRO A 305 -8.11 -27.20 26.00
CA PRO A 305 -8.06 -27.08 27.44
C PRO A 305 -7.99 -25.60 27.87
N GLY A 306 -9.07 -25.13 28.48
CA GLY A 306 -9.24 -23.77 28.96
C GLY A 306 -9.77 -22.77 27.93
N PHE A 307 -10.43 -23.23 26.87
CA PHE A 307 -11.54 -22.48 26.26
C PHE A 307 -12.85 -23.04 26.84
N GLU A 308 -13.52 -22.28 27.70
CA GLU A 308 -14.75 -22.74 28.33
C GLU A 308 -15.89 -22.80 27.31
N LYS A 309 -16.70 -23.88 27.35
CA LYS A 309 -17.86 -24.01 26.47
C LYS A 309 -18.82 -22.84 26.63
N GLY A 310 -19.27 -22.27 25.52
CA GLY A 310 -20.19 -21.15 25.49
C GLY A 310 -19.53 -19.76 25.42
N THR A 311 -18.22 -19.67 25.67
CA THR A 311 -17.43 -18.45 25.45
C THR A 311 -17.37 -18.08 23.97
N TRP A 312 -17.07 -16.81 23.68
CA TRP A 312 -16.96 -16.35 22.29
C TRP A 312 -15.72 -16.94 21.62
N GLU A 313 -14.63 -17.14 22.36
CA GLU A 313 -13.40 -17.76 21.88
C GLU A 313 -13.67 -19.19 21.42
N TYR A 314 -14.36 -19.99 22.24
CA TYR A 314 -14.74 -21.36 21.89
C TYR A 314 -15.59 -21.40 20.60
N LYS A 315 -16.59 -20.52 20.49
CA LYS A 315 -17.44 -20.43 19.29
C LYS A 315 -16.63 -19.99 18.06
N MET A 316 -15.70 -19.05 18.26
CA MET A 316 -14.82 -18.58 17.20
C MET A 316 -13.91 -19.70 16.70
N VAL A 317 -13.31 -20.50 17.59
CA VAL A 317 -12.52 -21.67 17.19
C VAL A 317 -13.33 -22.53 16.23
N GLN A 318 -14.60 -22.85 16.52
CA GLN A 318 -15.42 -23.68 15.63
C GLN A 318 -15.64 -23.03 14.26
N GLN A 319 -15.97 -21.73 14.21
CA GLN A 319 -16.14 -21.00 12.95
C GLN A 319 -14.87 -21.00 12.09
N CYS A 320 -13.70 -20.93 12.74
CA CYS A 320 -12.40 -20.94 12.10
C CYS A 320 -12.05 -22.23 11.33
N TYR A 321 -12.80 -23.33 11.53
CA TYR A 321 -12.66 -24.58 10.78
C TYR A 321 -13.85 -24.87 9.86
N SER A 322 -14.72 -23.89 9.62
CA SER A 322 -15.87 -24.03 8.71
C SER A 322 -16.02 -22.91 7.69
N LYS A 323 -15.35 -21.77 7.93
CA LYS A 323 -15.40 -20.58 7.08
C LYS A 323 -14.07 -20.33 6.42
N MET A 324 -14.07 -19.63 5.29
CA MET A 324 -12.88 -19.37 4.49
C MET A 324 -11.72 -18.90 5.38
N ALA A 325 -10.56 -19.54 5.27
CA ALA A 325 -9.43 -19.23 6.12
C ALA A 325 -8.09 -19.42 5.40
N SER A 326 -7.15 -18.53 5.72
CA SER A 326 -5.74 -18.68 5.38
C SER A 326 -4.97 -19.19 6.59
N TYR A 327 -4.14 -20.20 6.40
CA TYR A 327 -3.40 -20.85 7.49
C TYR A 327 -2.00 -20.26 7.66
N PRO A 328 -1.52 -20.11 8.91
CA PRO A 328 -0.23 -19.52 9.19
C PRO A 328 0.90 -20.47 8.79
N ARG A 329 1.74 -20.00 7.87
CA ARG A 329 3.00 -20.63 7.51
C ARG A 329 4.04 -19.53 7.36
N LYS A 330 5.21 -19.69 8.00
CA LYS A 330 6.29 -18.70 7.91
C LYS A 330 6.59 -18.41 6.44
N THR A 331 6.79 -17.13 6.12
CA THR A 331 7.00 -16.58 4.77
C THR A 331 5.80 -16.64 3.82
N HIS A 332 4.64 -17.09 4.27
CA HIS A 332 3.38 -16.88 3.52
C HIS A 332 2.80 -15.51 3.84
N ALA A 333 2.09 -14.93 2.88
CA ALA A 333 1.29 -13.74 3.08
C ALA A 333 -0.05 -13.83 2.33
N VAL A 334 -1.00 -13.00 2.74
CA VAL A 334 -2.28 -12.84 2.03
C VAL A 334 -2.56 -11.37 1.77
N LEU A 335 -3.06 -11.08 0.57
CA LEU A 335 -3.61 -9.78 0.21
C LEU A 335 -5.13 -9.88 0.25
N PHE A 336 -5.78 -8.93 0.91
CA PHE A 336 -7.22 -8.72 0.74
C PHE A 336 -7.55 -7.23 0.62
N TYR A 337 -8.61 -6.94 -0.14
CA TYR A 337 -9.04 -5.58 -0.40
C TYR A 337 -10.15 -5.16 0.56
N ASN A 338 -9.98 -3.98 1.14
CA ASN A 338 -10.96 -3.31 2.01
C ASN A 338 -11.92 -2.43 1.21
N GLN A 339 -11.58 -2.12 -0.04
CA GLN A 339 -12.36 -1.31 -0.97
C GLN A 339 -12.58 -2.08 -2.28
N LYS A 340 -13.74 -1.89 -2.89
CA LYS A 340 -14.09 -2.47 -4.18
C LYS A 340 -13.50 -1.66 -5.33
N GLY A 341 -13.14 -2.36 -6.41
CA GLY A 341 -12.92 -1.77 -7.71
C GLY A 341 -14.24 -1.33 -8.37
N ASN A 342 -14.24 -1.19 -9.69
CA ASN A 342 -15.30 -0.49 -10.42
C ASN A 342 -16.48 -1.39 -10.84
N GLY A 343 -16.57 -2.65 -10.40
CA GLY A 343 -17.66 -3.56 -10.85
C GLY A 343 -18.23 -4.55 -9.83
N ARG A 344 -17.75 -4.57 -8.59
CA ARG A 344 -17.96 -5.71 -7.69
C ARG A 344 -19.30 -5.76 -6.97
N ARG A 345 -20.29 -6.43 -7.56
CA ARG A 345 -21.65 -6.61 -7.01
C ARG A 345 -21.60 -7.14 -5.57
N SER A 346 -21.98 -6.32 -4.58
CA SER A 346 -22.43 -6.89 -3.29
C SER A 346 -23.79 -7.51 -3.52
N ILE A 347 -23.90 -8.83 -3.34
CA ILE A 347 -25.17 -9.39 -2.91
C ILE A 347 -25.12 -9.30 -1.39
N ALA A 348 -25.64 -8.22 -0.82
CA ALA A 348 -25.99 -8.23 0.59
C ALA A 348 -27.13 -9.26 0.75
N MET A 349 -26.81 -10.50 1.09
CA MET A 349 -27.81 -11.47 1.54
C MET A 349 -28.15 -11.19 3.00
N HIS A 350 -28.73 -10.02 3.24
CA HIS A 350 -29.56 -9.79 4.39
C HIS A 350 -30.72 -8.93 3.88
N ASP A 351 -31.93 -9.50 3.93
CA ASP A 351 -33.21 -8.76 3.95
C ASP A 351 -34.06 -8.76 2.67
N GLY A 352 -33.71 -9.54 1.64
CA GLY A 352 -34.67 -9.92 0.58
C GLY A 352 -35.26 -8.78 -0.26
N LEU A 353 -34.72 -7.56 -0.16
CA LEU A 353 -35.12 -6.42 -0.98
C LEU A 353 -33.93 -5.93 -1.81
N THR A 354 -34.05 -6.08 -3.12
CA THR A 354 -33.04 -5.82 -4.14
C THR A 354 -32.63 -4.35 -4.26
N ALA A 355 -31.31 -4.11 -4.30
CA ALA A 355 -30.65 -3.33 -5.34
C ALA A 355 -29.20 -3.84 -5.50
N ILE A 356 -28.91 -4.47 -6.64
CA ILE A 356 -27.55 -4.84 -7.03
C ILE A 356 -26.91 -3.59 -7.61
N THR A 357 -26.18 -2.84 -6.79
CA THR A 357 -25.29 -1.77 -7.26
C THR A 357 -23.99 -1.86 -6.49
N SER A 358 -22.97 -2.47 -7.10
CA SER A 358 -21.60 -2.14 -6.69
C SER A 358 -21.32 -0.73 -7.10
N LEU A 359 -20.69 0.05 -6.23
CA LEU A 359 -20.16 1.35 -6.58
C LEU A 359 -18.64 1.32 -6.41
N ALA A 360 -17.91 1.86 -7.39
CA ALA A 360 -16.45 1.95 -7.33
C ALA A 360 -15.97 2.68 -6.08
N GLY A 361 -14.96 2.16 -5.36
CA GLY A 361 -14.45 2.76 -4.13
C GLY A 361 -15.33 2.52 -2.89
N GLU A 362 -16.38 1.71 -2.99
CA GLU A 362 -17.19 1.30 -1.83
C GLU A 362 -16.38 0.37 -0.91
N LEU A 363 -16.56 0.49 0.40
CA LEU A 363 -15.96 -0.39 1.41
C LEU A 363 -16.51 -1.82 1.26
N ASP A 364 -15.63 -2.82 1.30
CA ASP A 364 -16.03 -4.22 1.12
C ASP A 364 -16.40 -4.86 2.46
N VAL A 365 -17.70 -5.01 2.71
CA VAL A 365 -18.21 -5.68 3.92
C VAL A 365 -17.76 -7.15 3.99
N MET A 366 -17.54 -7.80 2.85
CA MET A 366 -17.09 -9.20 2.81
C MET A 366 -15.66 -9.37 3.33
N SER A 367 -14.87 -8.29 3.39
CA SER A 367 -13.51 -8.28 3.94
C SER A 367 -13.44 -8.40 5.47
N GLU A 368 -14.60 -8.56 6.14
CA GLU A 368 -14.64 -8.90 7.56
C GLU A 368 -13.76 -10.12 7.81
N HIS A 369 -12.82 -10.00 8.74
CA HIS A 369 -11.84 -11.03 9.02
C HIS A 369 -11.41 -11.02 10.50
N GLY A 370 -10.86 -12.13 10.96
CA GLY A 370 -10.39 -12.28 12.34
C GLY A 370 -9.15 -13.16 12.45
N GLY A 371 -8.46 -13.04 13.58
CA GLY A 371 -7.35 -13.91 13.96
C GLY A 371 -7.86 -15.02 14.86
N CYS A 372 -7.92 -16.24 14.34
CA CYS A 372 -8.41 -17.39 15.09
C CYS A 372 -7.54 -17.67 16.32
N PRO A 373 -8.14 -18.20 17.40
CA PRO A 373 -7.37 -18.53 18.58
C PRO A 373 -6.21 -19.48 18.27
N VAL A 374 -5.03 -19.19 18.81
CA VAL A 374 -3.89 -20.11 18.75
C VAL A 374 -4.16 -21.27 19.70
N VAL A 375 -4.21 -22.49 19.17
CA VAL A 375 -4.43 -23.70 19.98
C VAL A 375 -3.10 -24.23 20.50
N GLU A 376 -2.08 -24.27 19.63
CA GLU A 376 -0.73 -24.74 19.98
C GLU A 376 0.35 -23.95 19.22
N GLY A 377 1.41 -23.56 19.94
CA GLY A 377 2.51 -22.74 19.43
C GLY A 377 2.31 -21.24 19.68
N THR A 378 3.05 -20.41 18.95
CA THR A 378 2.96 -18.94 19.01
C THR A 378 2.91 -18.38 17.60
N LYS A 379 1.91 -17.54 17.33
CA LYS A 379 1.78 -16.84 16.04
C LYS A 379 2.46 -15.49 16.11
N TRP A 380 3.43 -15.28 15.24
CA TRP A 380 3.92 -13.97 14.86
C TRP A 380 3.37 -13.62 13.48
N ALA A 381 2.88 -12.40 13.35
CA ALA A 381 2.35 -11.89 12.09
C ALA A 381 2.62 -10.40 11.96
N ALA A 382 2.43 -9.85 10.76
CA ALA A 382 2.46 -8.41 10.57
C ALA A 382 1.39 -7.93 9.60
N ASN A 383 0.88 -6.73 9.83
CA ASN A 383 -0.03 -6.02 8.94
C ASN A 383 0.75 -4.92 8.20
N LEU A 384 0.59 -4.91 6.89
CA LEU A 384 0.90 -3.78 6.02
C LEU A 384 -0.42 -3.21 5.51
N TRP A 385 -0.83 -2.07 6.05
CA TRP A 385 -2.03 -1.37 5.60
C TRP A 385 -1.66 -0.31 4.59
N VAL A 386 -2.32 -0.36 3.43
CA VAL A 386 -2.16 0.62 2.36
C VAL A 386 -3.47 1.39 2.22
N TRP A 387 -3.41 2.71 2.22
CA TRP A 387 -4.53 3.63 2.08
C TRP A 387 -4.80 3.95 0.61
N ASN A 388 -6.05 4.31 0.28
CA ASN A 388 -6.41 4.70 -1.08
C ASN A 388 -5.79 6.04 -1.52
N LYS A 389 -5.36 6.85 -0.55
CA LYS A 389 -4.64 8.10 -0.74
C LYS A 389 -3.95 8.52 0.54
N SER A 390 -3.09 9.52 0.44
CA SER A 390 -2.35 10.02 1.60
C SER A 390 -3.31 10.43 2.71
N ASP A 391 -3.17 9.79 3.86
CA ASP A 391 -3.81 10.17 5.09
C ASP A 391 -3.07 11.39 5.66
N ARG A 392 -3.67 12.56 5.53
CA ARG A 392 -3.13 13.81 6.08
C ARG A 392 -3.29 13.93 7.60
N THR A 393 -3.91 12.96 8.28
CA THR A 393 -4.25 13.06 9.70
C THR A 393 -3.36 12.32 10.67
N HIS A 394 -2.58 11.33 10.23
CA HIS A 394 -1.74 10.52 11.12
C HIS A 394 -0.26 10.89 11.14
N HIS A 395 0.18 11.81 10.28
CA HIS A 395 1.53 12.33 10.34
C HIS A 395 1.45 13.83 10.59
N PRO A 396 1.93 14.35 11.74
CA PRO A 396 2.05 15.79 11.89
C PRO A 396 2.93 16.29 10.76
N GLU A 397 2.38 17.07 9.84
CA GLU A 397 3.18 17.69 8.79
C GLU A 397 4.01 18.80 9.45
N VAL A 398 5.32 18.73 9.27
CA VAL A 398 6.20 19.84 9.59
C VAL A 398 6.47 20.57 8.29
N SER A 399 6.17 21.87 8.25
CA SER A 399 6.65 22.71 7.15
C SER A 399 8.16 22.76 7.28
N LEU A 400 8.87 22.20 6.30
CA LEU A 400 10.32 22.25 6.25
C LEU A 400 10.76 23.08 5.06
N SER A 401 11.72 23.97 5.31
CA SER A 401 12.43 24.67 4.24
C SER A 401 13.87 24.20 4.17
N PHE A 402 14.25 23.76 2.97
CA PHE A 402 15.63 23.46 2.62
C PHE A 402 16.21 24.63 1.85
N GLN A 403 17.40 25.07 2.24
CA GLN A 403 18.12 26.09 1.50
C GLN A 403 19.55 25.64 1.21
N ASN A 404 19.90 25.56 -0.07
CA ASN A 404 21.26 25.29 -0.50
C ASN A 404 22.00 26.60 -0.78
N HIS A 405 22.89 27.03 0.12
CA HIS A 405 23.74 28.19 -0.14
C HIS A 405 25.03 27.88 -0.90
N LEU A 406 25.27 26.62 -1.28
CA LEU A 406 26.41 26.22 -2.08
C LEU A 406 26.16 26.53 -3.57
N ALA A 407 27.24 26.62 -4.34
CA ALA A 407 27.17 26.76 -5.79
C ALA A 407 26.91 25.42 -6.51
N THR A 408 27.20 24.30 -5.85
CA THR A 408 27.01 22.95 -6.37
C THR A 408 25.65 22.37 -5.99
N ALA A 409 25.18 21.42 -6.78
CA ALA A 409 23.96 20.67 -6.47
C ALA A 409 24.21 19.69 -5.32
N VAL A 410 23.15 19.43 -4.56
CA VAL A 410 23.19 18.55 -3.40
C VAL A 410 22.04 17.56 -3.49
N ASP A 411 22.34 16.29 -3.32
CA ASP A 411 21.34 15.24 -3.21
C ASP A 411 20.88 15.14 -1.76
N VAL A 412 19.56 15.27 -1.56
CA VAL A 412 18.93 15.20 -0.25
C VAL A 412 18.42 13.79 -0.05
N TYR A 413 18.90 13.14 1.01
CA TYR A 413 18.52 11.80 1.40
C TYR A 413 17.74 11.84 2.71
N TRP A 414 16.75 10.97 2.81
CA TRP A 414 16.17 10.58 4.09
C TRP A 414 16.63 9.16 4.40
N SER A 415 17.30 8.99 5.55
CA SER A 415 18.14 7.83 5.84
C SER A 415 19.12 7.58 4.68
N GLU A 416 19.05 6.42 4.05
CA GLU A 416 19.84 6.04 2.87
C GLU A 416 19.07 6.22 1.53
N THR A 417 17.82 6.69 1.55
CA THR A 417 17.01 6.89 0.33
C THR A 417 17.17 8.30 -0.22
N MET A 418 17.59 8.44 -1.48
CA MET A 418 17.64 9.74 -2.17
C MET A 418 16.22 10.23 -2.46
N MET A 419 15.90 11.43 -2.02
CA MET A 419 14.56 12.03 -2.13
C MET A 419 14.47 12.94 -3.35
N PHE A 420 15.38 13.90 -3.45
CA PHE A 420 15.44 14.86 -4.55
C PHE A 420 16.82 15.54 -4.59
N ARG A 421 17.11 16.20 -5.71
CA ARG A 421 18.31 17.02 -5.92
C ARG A 421 17.95 18.50 -5.78
N LEU A 422 18.71 19.22 -4.96
CA LEU A 422 18.59 20.66 -4.75
C LEU A 422 19.75 21.39 -5.43
N GLN A 423 19.47 22.23 -6.42
CA GLN A 423 20.48 22.96 -7.18
C GLN A 423 21.20 24.01 -6.30
N GLY A 424 22.37 24.46 -6.74
CA GLY A 424 23.10 25.52 -6.07
C GLY A 424 22.28 26.81 -5.97
N GLY A 425 22.16 27.38 -4.77
CA GLY A 425 21.34 28.58 -4.51
C GLY A 425 19.83 28.33 -4.42
N GLU A 426 19.36 27.10 -4.65
CA GLU A 426 17.94 26.77 -4.66
C GLU A 426 17.37 26.68 -3.23
N LYS A 427 16.12 27.11 -3.08
CA LYS A 427 15.32 26.97 -1.88
C LYS A 427 14.09 26.14 -2.22
N LEU A 428 13.86 25.09 -1.45
CA LEU A 428 12.68 24.25 -1.54
C LEU A 428 11.90 24.35 -0.24
N GLU A 429 10.60 24.61 -0.35
CA GLU A 429 9.67 24.58 0.78
C GLU A 429 8.66 23.45 0.54
N GLY A 430 8.43 22.64 1.57
CA GLY A 430 7.50 21.53 1.47
C GLY A 430 6.95 21.13 2.82
N GLN A 431 5.76 20.54 2.79
CA GLN A 431 5.27 19.77 3.92
C GLN A 431 5.96 18.40 3.89
N ILE A 432 6.54 18.01 5.00
CA ILE A 432 7.12 16.67 5.14
C ILE A 432 6.48 15.94 6.31
N SER A 433 6.25 14.65 6.08
CA SER A 433 5.71 13.70 7.05
C SER A 433 6.77 12.71 7.55
N TYR A 434 8.05 12.96 7.22
CA TYR A 434 9.19 12.06 7.45
C TYR A 434 10.11 12.61 8.56
N GLY A 435 9.95 12.11 9.78
CA GLY A 435 10.90 12.33 10.88
C GLY A 435 12.18 11.49 10.71
N GLY A 436 13.20 11.71 11.53
CA GLY A 436 14.42 10.89 11.51
C GLY A 436 15.58 11.54 10.76
N GLN A 437 16.56 10.74 10.33
CA GLN A 437 17.84 11.25 9.83
C GLN A 437 17.74 11.67 8.37
N TRP A 438 18.15 12.89 8.08
CA TRP A 438 18.32 13.45 6.74
C TRP A 438 19.80 13.65 6.48
N SER A 439 20.28 13.31 5.28
CA SER A 439 21.65 13.56 4.87
C SER A 439 21.70 14.31 3.55
N PHE A 440 22.56 15.32 3.47
CA PHE A 440 22.77 16.16 2.30
C PHE A 440 24.12 15.78 1.76
N ARG A 441 24.16 15.25 0.54
CA ARG A 441 25.38 14.73 -0.07
C ARG A 441 25.72 15.54 -1.30
N ASP A 442 26.98 15.89 -1.46
CA ASP A 442 27.47 16.55 -2.66
C ASP A 442 27.12 15.68 -3.88
N ALA A 443 26.43 16.26 -4.87
CA ALA A 443 25.84 15.51 -5.97
C ALA A 443 26.88 14.87 -6.91
N ASP A 444 28.12 15.39 -6.92
CA ASP A 444 29.19 14.92 -7.79
C ASP A 444 30.11 13.92 -7.08
N THR A 445 30.40 14.16 -5.80
CA THR A 445 31.36 13.35 -5.03
C THR A 445 30.71 12.34 -4.09
N GLY A 446 29.41 12.49 -3.78
CA GLY A 446 28.68 11.66 -2.82
C GLY A 446 29.04 11.91 -1.36
N ASN A 447 29.95 12.85 -1.07
CA ASN A 447 30.38 13.17 0.28
C ASN A 447 29.24 13.78 1.09
N VAL A 448 29.07 13.32 2.34
CA VAL A 448 28.06 13.86 3.25
C VAL A 448 28.48 15.27 3.71
N LEU A 449 27.70 16.27 3.34
CA LEU A 449 27.92 17.68 3.67
C LEU A 449 27.22 18.08 4.98
N LEU A 450 26.05 17.51 5.25
CA LEU A 450 25.28 17.73 6.46
C LEU A 450 24.46 16.49 6.81
N GLN A 451 24.37 16.17 8.09
CA GLN A 451 23.36 15.27 8.63
C GLN A 451 22.48 16.05 9.60
N HIS A 452 21.17 15.89 9.48
CA HIS A 452 20.20 16.54 10.32
C HIS A 452 19.13 15.54 10.74
N ARG A 453 18.88 15.41 12.05
CA ARG A 453 17.79 14.55 12.54
C ARG A 453 16.57 15.41 12.81
N LEU A 454 15.52 15.21 12.04
CA LEU A 454 14.26 15.91 12.19
C LEU A 454 13.41 15.29 13.29
N ASP A 455 13.03 16.09 14.28
CA ASP A 455 12.05 15.72 15.30
C ASP A 455 10.67 16.28 14.95
N MET A 456 9.73 15.37 14.70
CA MET A 456 8.36 15.69 14.29
C MET A 456 7.51 16.30 15.41
N ARG A 457 8.03 16.34 16.65
CA ARG A 457 7.36 16.95 17.81
C ARG A 457 7.64 18.45 17.92
N VAL A 458 8.62 18.97 17.17
CA VAL A 458 8.98 20.39 17.18
C VAL A 458 7.98 21.16 16.28
N PRO A 459 7.40 22.29 16.75
CA PRO A 459 6.43 23.06 15.98
C PRO A 459 6.96 23.50 14.62
N SER A 460 6.09 23.44 13.61
CA SER A 460 6.31 23.99 12.27
C SER A 460 6.37 25.54 12.31
N PRO A 461 7.21 26.22 11.49
CA PRO A 461 8.13 25.68 10.48
C PRO A 461 9.54 25.40 11.01
N GLN A 462 10.19 24.37 10.48
CA GLN A 462 11.60 24.06 10.71
C GLN A 462 12.45 24.44 9.49
N TRP A 463 13.74 24.71 9.70
CA TRP A 463 14.66 25.20 8.67
C TRP A 463 15.94 24.39 8.65
N ILE A 464 16.33 23.88 7.48
CA ILE A 464 17.63 23.25 7.26
C ILE A 464 18.36 24.02 6.17
N SER A 465 19.49 24.61 6.54
CA SER A 465 20.31 25.39 5.61
C SER A 465 21.71 24.80 5.55
N LEU A 466 22.22 24.61 4.33
CA LEU A 466 23.61 24.25 4.09
C LEU A 466 24.45 25.53 4.14
N PRO A 467 25.43 25.62 5.06
CA PRO A 467 26.22 26.83 5.19
C PRO A 467 27.03 27.11 3.91
N ARG A 468 27.25 28.38 3.60
CA ARG A 468 28.23 28.77 2.57
C ARG A 468 29.59 28.23 2.98
N GLN A 469 30.35 27.64 2.05
CA GLN A 469 31.73 27.27 2.36
C GLN A 469 32.49 28.50 2.91
N PRO A 470 33.18 28.38 4.05
CA PRO A 470 34.03 29.46 4.55
C PRO A 470 35.30 29.48 3.72
N THR A 471 35.53 30.53 2.94
CA THR A 471 36.88 30.83 2.43
C THR A 471 37.79 31.44 3.51
N ASP A 472 37.42 31.41 4.79
CA ASP A 472 38.34 31.69 5.90
C ASP A 472 37.95 30.84 7.13
N ALA A 473 38.39 29.58 7.15
CA ALA A 473 38.36 28.78 8.36
C ALA A 473 39.53 29.18 9.27
N GLN A 474 39.25 29.89 10.36
CA GLN A 474 40.05 29.67 11.57
C GLN A 474 39.57 28.35 12.17
N ALA A 475 40.51 27.39 12.23
CA ALA A 475 40.31 26.05 12.73
C ALA A 475 39.64 26.06 14.11
N LEU A 476 38.57 25.27 14.28
CA LEU A 476 38.08 24.85 15.58
C LEU A 476 38.48 23.38 15.82
N PRO A 477 38.88 23.03 17.05
CA PRO A 477 39.62 21.81 17.33
C PRO A 477 38.73 20.56 17.32
N ALA A 478 39.37 19.42 17.07
CA ALA A 478 38.81 18.11 17.33
C ALA A 478 38.42 17.98 18.81
N ASP A 479 37.27 17.35 19.04
CA ASP A 479 36.64 17.00 20.31
C ASP A 479 35.79 18.10 20.99
N GLY A 480 34.46 17.94 20.90
CA GLY A 480 33.52 18.67 21.75
C GLY A 480 32.13 18.79 21.14
N VAL A 481 31.13 18.17 21.79
CA VAL A 481 29.70 18.40 21.55
C VAL A 481 29.40 19.89 21.74
N THR A 482 28.93 20.58 20.69
CA THR A 482 28.43 21.96 20.79
C THR A 482 26.90 21.94 20.84
N THR A 483 26.37 22.39 21.97
CA THR A 483 24.94 22.66 22.20
C THR A 483 24.52 23.99 21.58
N PHE A 484 23.23 24.09 21.24
CA PHE A 484 22.59 25.01 20.28
C PHE A 484 22.51 26.51 20.63
N GLU A 485 23.36 27.06 21.51
CA GLU A 485 23.20 28.46 22.00
C GLU A 485 24.27 29.49 21.56
N GLU A 486 25.34 29.13 20.83
CA GLU A 486 26.45 30.09 20.58
C GLU A 486 26.51 30.73 19.17
N VAL A 487 25.52 30.54 18.28
CA VAL A 487 25.56 31.12 16.92
C VAL A 487 24.76 32.43 16.76
N PHE A 488 23.89 32.78 17.71
CA PHE A 488 23.08 34.01 17.61
C PHE A 488 23.57 35.11 18.55
N ALA A 489 24.73 35.69 18.23
CA ALA A 489 25.24 36.86 18.92
C ALA A 489 25.79 37.94 17.97
N THR A 490 25.16 38.19 16.82
CA THR A 490 25.29 39.47 16.11
C THR A 490 24.13 39.61 15.11
N ASP A 491 23.01 40.16 15.54
CA ASP A 491 22.38 41.26 14.82
C ASP A 491 21.33 41.93 15.71
N LYS A 492 21.65 43.17 16.06
CA LYS A 492 20.89 44.10 16.89
C LYS A 492 20.33 45.14 15.91
N TYR A 493 19.13 45.66 16.19
CA TYR A 493 18.32 46.63 15.42
C TYR A 493 17.43 45.93 14.35
N ILE A 494 16.11 46.08 14.30
CA ILE A 494 15.26 47.27 14.52
C ILE A 494 13.93 46.85 15.18
N LYS A 495 13.52 47.59 16.22
CA LYS A 495 12.14 47.71 16.74
C LYS A 495 11.49 48.95 16.10
N GLU A 496 10.15 48.93 15.99
CA GLU A 496 9.17 49.99 15.58
C GLU A 496 8.41 49.54 14.32
N GLU A 497 7.08 49.51 14.20
CA GLU A 497 5.91 49.88 15.00
C GLU A 497 4.68 49.21 14.34
N LEU A 498 3.64 48.89 15.14
CA LEU A 498 2.30 48.34 14.82
C LEU A 498 2.13 46.84 14.56
#